data_AF-A0A9P9CZ68-F1
#
_entry.id   AF-A0A9P9CZ68-F1
#
_cell.length_a   1.000
_cell.length_b   1.000
_cell.length_c   1.000
_cell.angle_alpha   90.00
_cell.angle_beta   90.00
_cell.angle_gamma   90.00
#
_symmetry.space_group_name_H-M   'P 1'
#
loop_
_entity.id
_entity.type
_entity.pdbx_description
1 polymer ?
#
loop_
_entity_poly.entity_id
_entity_poly.type
_entity_poly.pdbx_seq_one_letter_code
_entity_poly.pdbx_strand_id
1 'polypeptide(L)'
;MSSAQGQRIEQNCKIIWGNNCEYDLDIETEDHISYICSVKKDFGTSFGPPLMITDVCPSSEAAWKELDRMLNLWAEQVKRGTPMTKEENLEIFGGRRGEQKMILSKFIDILEKREVKILLEHDPSLANPKDGESLLPVAISNNDLKTIELLIDYEVDMNAPYMAEEDLNYKGEQTNLAECKFGTPLLEAAKADTLYTF
;
A
#
# COMPACT_ATOMS: atom_id res chain seq x y z
N MET A 1 -6.59 16.43 -29.25
CA MET A 1 -6.76 14.98 -29.55
C MET A 1 -8.23 14.70 -29.85
N SER A 2 -8.59 14.17 -31.03
CA SER A 2 -9.99 13.86 -31.41
C SER A 2 -10.29 12.35 -31.50
N SER A 3 -9.37 11.48 -31.06
CA SER A 3 -9.57 10.04 -31.09
C SER A 3 -10.44 9.57 -29.91
N ALA A 4 -11.13 8.44 -30.09
CA ALA A 4 -11.91 7.82 -29.01
C ALA A 4 -11.05 7.47 -27.79
N GLN A 5 -9.78 7.11 -27.99
CA GLN A 5 -8.83 6.88 -26.89
C GLN A 5 -8.51 8.17 -26.13
N GLY A 6 -8.22 9.26 -26.84
CA GLY A 6 -7.94 10.55 -26.20
C GLY A 6 -9.13 11.04 -25.37
N GLN A 7 -10.36 10.87 -25.88
CA GLN A 7 -11.58 11.21 -25.14
C GLN A 7 -11.74 10.37 -23.85
N ARG A 8 -11.44 9.06 -23.90
CA ARG A 8 -11.47 8.20 -22.70
C ARG A 8 -10.42 8.61 -21.67
N ILE A 9 -9.20 8.87 -22.12
CA ILE A 9 -8.10 9.35 -21.26
C ILE A 9 -8.54 10.64 -20.55
N GLU A 10 -9.05 11.62 -21.29
CA GLU A 10 -9.50 12.89 -20.73
C GLU A 10 -10.65 12.72 -19.73
N GLN A 11 -11.62 11.85 -20.04
CA GLN A 11 -12.72 11.51 -19.13
C GLN A 11 -12.21 10.86 -17.83
N ASN A 12 -11.27 9.92 -17.93
CA ASN A 12 -10.69 9.26 -16.76
C ASN A 12 -9.88 10.24 -15.90
N CYS A 13 -9.13 11.16 -16.52
CA CYS A 13 -8.46 12.24 -15.78
C CYS A 13 -9.47 13.08 -14.98
N LYS A 14 -10.59 13.46 -15.58
CA LYS A 14 -11.65 14.22 -14.90
C LYS A 14 -12.29 13.46 -13.73
N ILE A 15 -12.41 12.13 -13.83
CA ILE A 15 -12.89 11.29 -12.73
C ILE A 15 -11.90 11.28 -11.57
N ILE A 16 -10.61 11.10 -11.85
CA ILE A 16 -9.58 10.96 -10.82
C ILE A 16 -9.30 12.28 -10.11
N TRP A 17 -9.26 13.39 -10.86
CA TRP A 17 -8.77 14.68 -10.37
C TRP A 17 -9.80 15.82 -10.40
N GLY A 18 -11.02 15.53 -10.85
CA GLY A 18 -12.13 16.48 -10.88
C GLY A 18 -12.25 17.26 -12.19
N ASN A 19 -13.46 17.78 -12.42
CA ASN A 19 -13.82 18.49 -13.65
C ASN A 19 -13.18 19.89 -13.79
N ASN A 20 -12.60 20.42 -12.72
CA ASN A 20 -12.08 21.79 -12.66
C ASN A 20 -10.57 21.86 -12.89
N CYS A 21 -9.93 20.75 -13.23
CA CYS A 21 -8.50 20.69 -13.51
C CYS A 21 -8.27 20.58 -15.02
N GLU A 22 -7.27 21.29 -15.51
CA GLU A 22 -6.71 21.11 -16.85
C GLU A 22 -5.52 20.15 -16.76
N TYR A 23 -5.26 19.44 -17.85
CA TYR A 23 -4.23 18.41 -17.91
C TYR A 23 -3.48 18.53 -19.21
N ASP A 24 -2.17 18.38 -19.11
CA ASP A 24 -1.28 18.22 -20.25
C ASP A 24 -0.98 16.74 -20.47
N LEU A 25 -1.11 16.31 -21.72
CA LEU A 25 -0.89 14.94 -22.17
C LEU A 25 0.28 14.96 -23.14
N ASP A 26 1.41 14.39 -22.71
CA ASP A 26 2.63 14.41 -23.49
C ASP A 26 3.11 13.00 -23.83
N ILE A 27 3.79 12.89 -24.95
CA ILE A 27 4.54 11.70 -25.33
C ILE A 27 5.98 12.07 -25.63
N GLU A 28 6.87 11.57 -24.78
CA GLU A 28 8.30 11.80 -24.87
C GLU A 28 8.95 10.62 -25.61
N THR A 29 9.88 10.95 -26.51
CA THR A 29 10.76 9.98 -27.17
C THR A 29 12.07 10.67 -27.55
N GLU A 30 13.20 10.06 -27.19
CA GLU A 30 14.53 10.58 -27.56
C GLU A 30 15.11 9.87 -28.80
N ASP A 31 14.80 8.58 -28.96
CA ASP A 31 15.43 7.68 -29.94
C ASP A 31 14.44 7.12 -30.99
N HIS A 32 13.15 7.50 -30.92
CA HIS A 32 12.06 6.93 -31.71
C HIS A 32 11.85 5.40 -31.57
N ILE A 33 12.51 4.78 -30.60
CA ILE A 33 12.42 3.34 -30.28
C ILE A 33 11.72 3.16 -28.93
N SER A 34 11.96 4.10 -28.02
CA SER A 34 11.51 4.16 -26.64
C SER A 34 10.53 5.33 -26.49
N TYR A 35 9.32 5.04 -26.03
CA TYR A 35 8.24 6.03 -25.89
C TYR A 35 7.71 6.01 -24.47
N ILE A 36 7.44 7.19 -23.91
CA ILE A 36 6.84 7.34 -22.59
C ILE A 36 5.67 8.31 -22.73
N CYS A 37 4.50 7.93 -22.23
CA CYS A 37 3.38 8.86 -22.11
C CYS A 37 3.32 9.39 -20.68
N SER A 38 3.05 10.69 -20.53
CA SER A 38 2.84 11.30 -19.23
C SER A 38 1.61 12.19 -19.21
N VAL A 39 0.99 12.28 -18.02
CA VAL A 39 -0.09 13.21 -17.73
C VAL A 39 0.37 14.11 -16.60
N LYS A 40 0.30 15.41 -16.80
CA LYS A 40 0.67 16.42 -15.81
C LYS A 40 -0.54 17.33 -15.58
N LYS A 41 -0.70 17.80 -14.35
CA LYS A 41 -1.71 18.84 -14.09
C LYS A 41 -1.23 20.14 -14.73
N ASP A 42 -2.10 20.80 -15.48
CA ASP A 42 -1.80 22.09 -16.09
C ASP A 42 -2.31 23.23 -15.19
N PHE A 43 -1.45 24.18 -14.89
CA PHE A 43 -1.77 25.41 -14.16
C PHE A 43 -1.76 26.65 -15.07
N GLY A 44 -1.69 26.47 -16.39
CA GLY A 44 -1.69 27.51 -17.42
C GLY A 44 -0.31 28.12 -17.68
N THR A 45 0.42 28.52 -16.63
CA THR A 45 1.78 29.07 -16.76
C THR A 45 2.89 28.10 -16.35
N SER A 46 2.52 26.97 -15.77
CA SER A 46 3.44 25.93 -15.32
C SER A 46 2.73 24.58 -15.23
N PHE A 47 3.52 23.52 -15.27
CA PHE A 47 3.02 22.17 -15.06
C PHE A 47 3.25 21.74 -13.61
N GLY A 48 2.26 21.05 -13.06
CA GLY A 48 2.37 20.36 -11.79
C GLY A 48 3.19 19.08 -11.86
N PRO A 49 3.31 18.36 -10.73
CA PRO A 49 3.96 17.06 -10.73
C PRO A 49 3.27 16.09 -11.72
N PRO A 50 4.02 15.18 -12.34
CA PRO A 50 3.44 14.10 -13.13
C PRO A 50 2.43 13.32 -12.30
N LEU A 51 1.23 13.20 -12.85
CA LEU A 51 0.13 12.47 -12.27
C LEU A 51 0.21 10.98 -12.60
N MET A 52 0.59 10.69 -13.84
CA MET A 52 0.80 9.35 -14.34
C MET A 52 1.91 9.39 -15.38
N ILE A 53 2.78 8.39 -15.34
CA ILE A 53 3.78 8.15 -16.36
C ILE A 53 3.78 6.67 -16.69
N THR A 54 3.78 6.34 -17.98
CA THR A 54 3.94 4.94 -18.39
C THR A 54 5.40 4.51 -18.22
N ASP A 55 5.63 3.21 -18.20
CA ASP A 55 6.98 2.69 -18.43
C ASP A 55 7.46 3.00 -19.86
N VAL A 56 8.69 2.63 -20.19
CA VAL A 56 9.23 2.67 -21.54
C VAL A 56 8.48 1.72 -22.45
N CYS A 57 8.04 2.23 -23.60
CA CYS A 57 7.20 1.54 -24.54
C CYS A 57 7.91 1.40 -25.89
N PRO A 58 7.73 0.29 -26.63
CA PRO A 58 8.39 0.09 -27.92
C PRO A 58 7.73 0.88 -29.06
N SER A 59 6.61 1.56 -28.79
CA SER A 59 5.90 2.40 -29.76
C SER A 59 5.02 3.42 -29.05
N SER A 60 4.70 4.49 -29.78
CA SER A 60 3.74 5.52 -29.34
C SER A 60 2.35 4.94 -29.06
N GLU A 61 1.85 4.07 -29.93
CA GLU A 61 0.55 3.41 -29.73
C GLU A 61 0.53 2.56 -28.46
N ALA A 62 1.61 1.82 -28.20
CA ALA A 62 1.73 1.04 -26.98
C ALA A 62 1.72 1.97 -25.75
N ALA A 63 2.45 3.09 -25.78
CA ALA A 63 2.48 4.06 -24.70
C ALA A 63 1.09 4.63 -24.39
N TRP A 64 0.37 5.11 -25.41
CA TRP A 64 -1.00 5.60 -25.23
C TRP A 64 -1.97 4.52 -24.72
N LYS A 65 -1.82 3.27 -25.20
CA LYS A 65 -2.65 2.15 -24.74
C LYS A 65 -2.37 1.80 -23.28
N GLU A 66 -1.12 1.87 -22.86
CA GLU A 66 -0.76 1.65 -21.46
C GLU A 66 -1.29 2.77 -20.58
N LEU A 67 -1.17 4.03 -21.01
CA LEU A 67 -1.72 5.15 -20.27
C LEU A 67 -3.25 5.04 -20.12
N ASP A 68 -3.97 4.71 -21.20
CA ASP A 68 -5.43 4.48 -21.18
C ASP A 68 -5.79 3.36 -20.19
N ARG A 69 -5.04 2.25 -20.18
CA ARG A 69 -5.23 1.14 -19.22
C ARG A 69 -5.07 1.62 -17.77
N MET A 70 -3.96 2.28 -17.44
CA MET A 70 -3.64 2.71 -16.08
C MET A 70 -4.69 3.70 -15.55
N LEU A 71 -5.03 4.71 -16.36
CA LEU A 71 -6.03 5.71 -15.99
C LEU A 71 -7.44 5.12 -15.88
N ASN A 72 -7.79 4.16 -16.72
CA ASN A 72 -9.09 3.49 -16.62
C ASN A 72 -9.22 2.71 -15.30
N LEU A 73 -8.22 1.90 -14.96
CA LEU A 73 -8.22 1.15 -13.71
C LEU A 73 -8.27 2.07 -12.48
N TRP A 74 -7.52 3.17 -12.50
CA TRP A 74 -7.54 4.14 -11.42
C TRP A 74 -8.89 4.87 -11.33
N ALA A 75 -9.47 5.28 -12.46
CA ALA A 75 -10.77 5.92 -12.48
C ALA A 75 -11.88 5.00 -11.92
N GLU A 76 -11.83 3.70 -12.22
CA GLU A 76 -12.74 2.71 -11.62
C GLU A 76 -12.54 2.57 -10.11
N GLN A 77 -11.29 2.58 -9.63
CA GLN A 77 -11.00 2.58 -8.19
C GLN A 77 -11.55 3.86 -7.51
N VAL A 78 -11.36 5.04 -8.11
CA VAL A 78 -11.88 6.31 -7.58
C VAL A 78 -13.41 6.31 -7.54
N LYS A 79 -14.08 5.83 -8.58
CA LYS A 79 -15.54 5.69 -8.61
C LYS A 79 -16.07 4.79 -7.49
N ARG A 80 -15.32 3.76 -7.12
CA ARG A 80 -15.69 2.87 -6.01
C ARG A 80 -15.62 3.56 -4.65
N GLY A 81 -14.77 4.58 -4.50
CA GLY A 81 -14.68 5.41 -3.29
C GLY A 81 -14.05 4.74 -2.07
N THR A 82 -13.51 3.52 -2.22
CA THR A 82 -12.75 2.84 -1.17
C THR A 82 -11.26 3.14 -1.32
N PRO A 83 -10.44 3.03 -0.27
CA PRO A 83 -8.99 3.01 -0.42
C PRO A 83 -8.55 1.97 -1.46
N MET A 84 -7.46 2.28 -2.17
CA MET A 84 -6.85 1.37 -3.14
C MET A 84 -6.11 0.25 -2.41
N THR A 85 -6.35 -1.00 -2.77
CA THR A 85 -5.61 -2.12 -2.17
C THR A 85 -4.18 -2.21 -2.72
N LYS A 86 -3.34 -3.03 -2.08
CA LYS A 86 -1.98 -3.30 -2.58
C LYS A 86 -2.02 -3.93 -3.97
N GLU A 87 -2.91 -4.89 -4.20
CA GLU A 87 -3.06 -5.60 -5.48
C GLU A 87 -3.48 -4.64 -6.60
N GLU A 88 -4.37 -3.70 -6.29
CA GLU A 88 -4.80 -2.66 -7.23
C GLU A 88 -3.69 -1.67 -7.54
N ASN A 89 -2.92 -1.26 -6.52
CA ASN A 89 -1.70 -0.47 -6.72
C ASN A 89 -0.74 -1.19 -7.66
N LEU A 90 -0.51 -2.48 -7.44
CA LEU A 90 0.35 -3.30 -8.28
C LEU A 90 -0.19 -3.46 -9.69
N GLU A 91 -1.51 -3.57 -9.86
CA GLU A 91 -2.14 -3.69 -11.18
C GLU A 91 -2.08 -2.36 -11.95
N ILE A 92 -2.29 -1.23 -11.28
CA ILE A 92 -2.26 0.09 -11.92
C ILE A 92 -0.81 0.47 -12.24
N PHE A 93 0.09 0.41 -11.25
CA PHE A 93 1.43 0.99 -11.33
C PHE A 93 2.55 -0.04 -11.53
N GLY A 94 2.26 -1.34 -11.56
CA GLY A 94 3.27 -2.40 -11.74
C GLY A 94 3.78 -2.59 -13.17
N GLY A 95 3.52 -1.64 -14.07
CA GLY A 95 3.92 -1.65 -15.48
C GLY A 95 3.02 -2.51 -16.38
N ARG A 96 3.23 -2.38 -17.69
CA ARG A 96 2.33 -2.90 -18.75
C ARG A 96 1.96 -4.39 -18.66
N ARG A 97 2.86 -5.20 -18.10
CA ARG A 97 2.67 -6.66 -17.95
C ARG A 97 2.92 -7.13 -16.53
N GLY A 98 2.90 -6.21 -15.58
CA GLY A 98 3.27 -6.49 -14.19
C GLY A 98 4.77 -6.70 -13.98
N GLU A 99 5.61 -6.35 -14.96
CA GLU A 99 7.07 -6.52 -14.92
C GLU A 99 7.70 -5.81 -13.71
N GLN A 100 7.08 -4.72 -13.24
CA GLN A 100 7.55 -3.96 -12.09
C GLN A 100 6.84 -4.34 -10.78
N LYS A 101 5.83 -5.23 -10.80
CA LYS A 101 5.05 -5.59 -9.59
C LYS A 101 5.94 -6.06 -8.45
N MET A 102 6.97 -6.85 -8.73
CA MET A 102 7.86 -7.36 -7.70
C MET A 102 8.62 -6.22 -7.00
N ILE A 103 9.19 -5.29 -7.77
CA ILE A 103 9.97 -4.17 -7.24
C ILE A 103 9.03 -3.20 -6.50
N LEU A 104 7.90 -2.85 -7.12
CA LEU A 104 6.89 -1.99 -6.53
C LEU A 104 6.32 -2.59 -5.24
N SER A 105 6.06 -3.90 -5.20
CA SER A 105 5.59 -4.59 -3.99
C SER A 105 6.61 -4.42 -2.85
N LYS A 106 7.89 -4.65 -3.13
CA LYS A 106 8.94 -4.48 -2.10
C LYS A 106 9.01 -3.04 -1.60
N PHE A 107 8.86 -2.05 -2.50
CA PHE A 107 8.84 -0.65 -2.08
C PHE A 107 7.62 -0.32 -1.22
N ILE A 108 6.43 -0.80 -1.59
CA ILE A 108 5.21 -0.65 -0.77
C ILE A 108 5.43 -1.27 0.61
N ASP A 109 5.96 -2.50 0.66
CA ASP A 109 6.25 -3.18 1.92
C ASP A 109 7.24 -2.39 2.80
N ILE A 110 8.28 -1.81 2.20
CA ILE A 110 9.25 -0.97 2.94
C ILE A 110 8.60 0.32 3.48
N LEU A 111 7.73 0.96 2.69
CA LEU A 111 7.05 2.19 3.12
C LEU A 111 6.09 1.91 4.27
N GLU A 112 5.27 0.86 4.16
CA GLU A 112 4.37 0.40 5.23
C GLU A 112 5.17 0.09 6.51
N LYS A 113 6.26 -0.68 6.39
CA LYS A 113 7.16 -0.98 7.53
C LYS A 113 7.71 0.29 8.18
N ARG A 114 8.09 1.29 7.39
CA ARG A 114 8.65 2.55 7.89
C ARG A 114 7.60 3.43 8.58
N GLU A 115 6.38 3.49 8.07
CA GLU A 115 5.29 4.26 8.70
C GLU A 115 4.96 3.70 10.09
N VAL A 116 4.81 2.39 10.22
CA VAL A 116 4.59 1.73 11.52
C VAL A 116 5.76 2.00 12.47
N LYS A 117 7.00 1.91 11.99
CA LYS A 117 8.18 2.22 12.81
C LYS A 117 8.14 3.66 13.34
N ILE A 118 7.85 4.64 12.49
CA ILE A 118 7.75 6.05 12.90
C ILE A 118 6.63 6.24 13.92
N LEU A 119 5.48 5.58 13.75
CA LEU A 119 4.37 5.62 14.69
C LEU A 119 4.79 5.09 16.07
N LEU A 120 5.49 3.94 16.11
CA LEU A 120 5.98 3.35 17.36
C LEU A 120 7.09 4.20 18.02
N GLU A 121 7.95 4.85 17.23
CA GLU A 121 8.97 5.77 17.75
C GLU A 121 8.35 7.04 18.36
N HIS A 122 7.26 7.55 17.78
CA HIS A 122 6.57 8.75 18.28
C HIS A 122 5.68 8.46 19.48
N ASP A 123 5.02 7.30 19.50
CA ASP A 123 4.21 6.84 20.61
C ASP A 123 4.53 5.39 20.99
N PRO A 124 5.56 5.18 21.83
CA PRO A 124 5.93 3.85 22.29
C PRO A 124 4.84 3.14 23.10
N SER A 125 3.81 3.86 23.57
CA SER A 125 2.68 3.26 24.29
C SER A 125 1.77 2.44 23.38
N LEU A 126 1.82 2.64 22.06
CA LEU A 126 1.11 1.80 21.09
C LEU A 126 1.65 0.36 21.06
N ALA A 127 2.96 0.17 21.24
CA ALA A 127 3.56 -1.14 21.40
C ALA A 127 3.21 -1.76 22.76
N ASN A 128 3.36 -0.97 23.83
CA ASN A 128 3.20 -1.42 25.22
C ASN A 128 2.34 -0.43 26.02
N PRO A 129 1.00 -0.50 25.93
CA PRO A 129 0.13 0.44 26.61
C PRO A 129 0.04 0.10 28.09
N LYS A 130 0.14 1.14 28.93
CA LYS A 130 -0.02 1.01 30.38
C LYS A 130 -1.45 0.61 30.78
N ASP A 131 -2.42 0.87 29.90
CA ASP A 131 -3.85 0.78 30.19
C ASP A 131 -4.61 -0.29 29.35
N GLY A 132 -3.91 -1.21 28.67
CA GLY A 132 -4.48 -2.51 28.26
C GLY A 132 -4.83 -2.75 26.78
N GLU A 133 -4.79 -1.76 25.90
CA GLU A 133 -5.07 -1.97 24.46
C GLU A 133 -3.80 -1.98 23.59
N SER A 134 -3.03 -3.09 23.64
CA SER A 134 -1.84 -3.27 22.79
C SER A 134 -2.23 -3.43 21.32
N LEU A 135 -1.39 -2.93 20.40
CA LEU A 135 -1.54 -3.11 18.95
C LEU A 135 -1.51 -4.60 18.54
N LEU A 136 -0.87 -5.44 19.36
CA LEU A 136 -0.61 -6.85 19.05
C LEU A 136 -1.90 -7.70 19.01
N PRO A 137 -2.79 -7.67 20.02
CA PRO A 137 -4.11 -8.31 19.95
C PRO A 137 -4.92 -7.95 18.70
N VAL A 138 -4.89 -6.68 18.28
CA VAL A 138 -5.60 -6.19 17.10
C VAL A 138 -4.98 -6.73 15.81
N ALA A 139 -3.65 -6.73 15.71
CA ALA A 139 -2.93 -7.30 14.57
C ALA A 139 -3.19 -8.81 14.44
N ILE A 140 -3.20 -9.53 15.56
CA ILE A 140 -3.52 -10.96 15.62
C ILE A 140 -4.98 -11.23 15.22
N SER A 141 -5.95 -10.48 15.75
CA SER A 141 -7.37 -10.68 15.41
C SER A 141 -7.66 -10.43 13.92
N ASN A 142 -6.90 -9.52 13.31
CA ASN A 142 -7.02 -9.17 11.90
C ASN A 142 -6.16 -10.07 10.98
N ASN A 143 -5.40 -11.03 11.53
CA ASN A 143 -4.42 -11.83 10.80
C ASN A 143 -3.42 -10.96 10.01
N ASP A 144 -3.05 -9.80 10.57
CA ASP A 144 -2.12 -8.85 9.98
C ASP A 144 -0.68 -9.27 10.27
N LEU A 145 -0.22 -10.30 9.55
CA LEU A 145 1.10 -10.91 9.71
C LEU A 145 2.25 -9.88 9.59
N LYS A 146 2.08 -8.83 8.79
CA LYS A 146 3.12 -7.78 8.62
C LYS A 146 3.28 -6.94 9.87
N THR A 147 2.17 -6.52 10.47
CA THR A 147 2.20 -5.77 11.73
C THR A 147 2.73 -6.65 12.86
N ILE A 148 2.40 -7.95 12.88
CA ILE A 148 2.95 -8.90 13.84
C ILE A 148 4.48 -9.04 13.68
N GLU A 149 4.99 -9.22 12.45
CA GLU A 149 6.42 -9.30 12.16
C GLU A 149 7.16 -8.03 12.64
N LEU A 150 6.59 -6.85 12.39
CA LEU A 150 7.15 -5.57 12.84
C LEU A 150 7.15 -5.39 14.36
N LEU A 151 6.09 -5.83 15.04
CA LEU A 151 6.02 -5.79 16.51
C LEU A 151 7.06 -6.74 17.12
N ILE A 152 7.31 -7.89 16.50
CA ILE A 152 8.38 -8.82 16.90
C ILE A 152 9.76 -8.16 16.69
N ASP A 153 10.01 -7.55 15.54
CA ASP A 153 11.26 -6.83 15.23
C ASP A 153 11.54 -5.67 16.19
N TYR A 154 10.50 -5.10 16.81
CA TYR A 154 10.60 -4.01 17.78
C TYR A 154 10.69 -4.48 19.24
N GLU A 155 10.92 -5.77 19.47
CA GLU A 155 11.01 -6.40 20.81
C GLU A 155 9.80 -6.10 21.71
N VAL A 156 8.60 -5.97 21.12
CA VAL A 156 7.35 -5.77 21.88
C VAL A 156 7.11 -6.96 22.80
N ASP A 157 6.67 -6.71 24.04
CA ASP A 157 6.36 -7.79 24.98
C ASP A 157 5.11 -8.52 24.51
N MET A 158 5.32 -9.66 23.84
CA MET A 158 4.27 -10.54 23.33
C MET A 158 3.41 -11.17 24.43
N ASN A 159 3.77 -10.99 25.72
CA ASN A 159 3.03 -11.49 26.87
C ASN A 159 2.26 -10.37 27.61
N ALA A 160 2.18 -9.17 27.04
CA ALA A 160 1.42 -8.08 27.63
C ALA A 160 -0.04 -8.53 27.86
N PRO A 161 -0.57 -8.42 29.09
CA PRO A 161 -1.89 -8.93 29.42
C PRO A 161 -2.95 -8.15 28.62
N TYR A 162 -3.73 -8.87 27.81
CA TYR A 162 -4.94 -8.34 27.21
C TYR A 162 -5.96 -8.13 28.32
N MET A 163 -6.27 -6.88 28.66
CA MET A 163 -7.37 -6.57 29.56
C MET A 163 -8.61 -6.42 28.70
N ALA A 164 -9.33 -7.52 28.46
CA ALA A 164 -10.67 -7.43 27.92
C ALA A 164 -11.52 -6.61 28.91
N GLU A 165 -12.25 -5.59 28.45
CA GLU A 165 -13.17 -4.80 29.30
C GLU A 165 -14.20 -5.66 30.06
N GLU A 166 -14.40 -6.93 29.66
CA GLU A 166 -15.33 -7.88 30.27
C GLU A 166 -14.78 -8.65 31.49
N ASP A 167 -13.47 -8.56 31.82
CA ASP A 167 -12.84 -9.37 32.88
C ASP A 167 -12.58 -8.64 34.21
N LEU A 168 -13.33 -7.58 34.51
CA LEU A 168 -13.20 -6.86 35.80
C LEU A 168 -13.64 -7.65 37.05
N ASN A 169 -13.96 -8.95 36.96
CA ASN A 169 -14.37 -9.74 38.14
C ASN A 169 -13.96 -11.23 38.15
N TYR A 170 -12.84 -11.62 37.53
CA TYR A 170 -12.32 -12.99 37.68
C TYR A 170 -10.91 -13.01 38.29
N LYS A 171 -10.82 -13.43 39.57
CA LYS A 171 -9.55 -13.79 40.21
C LYS A 171 -9.19 -15.21 39.81
N GLY A 172 -8.37 -15.38 38.77
CA GLY A 172 -7.79 -16.69 38.47
C GLY A 172 -7.20 -16.77 37.08
N GLU A 173 -5.87 -16.95 37.05
CA GLU A 173 -5.04 -17.35 35.90
C GLU A 173 -4.81 -16.29 34.81
N GLN A 174 -3.61 -15.70 34.84
CA GLN A 174 -2.97 -15.04 33.70
C GLN A 174 -2.76 -16.10 32.61
N THR A 175 -3.75 -16.30 31.75
CA THR A 175 -3.62 -17.17 30.58
C THR A 175 -3.12 -16.32 29.42
N ASN A 176 -1.96 -16.73 28.89
CA ASN A 176 -1.29 -16.10 27.77
C ASN A 176 -2.14 -16.34 26.52
N LEU A 177 -2.92 -15.36 26.07
CA LEU A 177 -3.92 -15.50 24.99
C LEU A 177 -3.31 -15.94 23.64
N ALA A 178 -1.99 -15.78 23.47
CA ALA A 178 -1.24 -16.35 22.35
C ALA A 178 -1.35 -17.89 22.28
N GLU A 179 -1.52 -18.57 23.42
CA GLU A 179 -1.72 -20.02 23.50
C GLU A 179 -3.18 -20.43 23.26
N CYS A 180 -4.15 -19.57 23.60
CA CYS A 180 -5.56 -19.93 23.63
C CYS A 180 -6.30 -19.89 22.28
N LYS A 181 -5.84 -19.10 21.28
CA LYS A 181 -6.61 -18.92 20.02
C LYS A 181 -5.98 -19.45 18.74
N PHE A 182 -4.67 -19.64 18.66
CA PHE A 182 -4.00 -20.04 17.40
C PHE A 182 -3.30 -21.40 17.45
N GLY A 183 -3.32 -22.07 18.60
CA GLY A 183 -2.44 -23.20 18.84
C GLY A 183 -0.98 -22.75 18.85
N THR A 184 -0.18 -23.49 19.60
CA THR A 184 1.28 -23.39 19.66
C THR A 184 2.04 -23.22 18.33
N PRO A 185 1.59 -23.66 17.13
CA PRO A 185 2.44 -23.63 15.93
C PRO A 185 2.83 -22.25 15.42
N LEU A 186 1.96 -21.23 15.48
CA LEU A 186 2.26 -19.92 14.89
C LEU A 186 3.29 -19.14 15.73
N LEU A 187 3.18 -19.25 17.04
CA LEU A 187 4.11 -18.64 18.01
C LEU A 187 5.45 -19.39 18.05
N GLU A 188 5.44 -20.72 17.90
CA GLU A 188 6.66 -21.53 17.76
C GLU A 188 7.39 -21.29 16.43
N ALA A 189 6.65 -21.10 15.32
CA ALA A 189 7.25 -20.76 14.03
C ALA A 189 7.94 -19.39 14.06
N ALA A 190 7.30 -18.38 14.66
CA ALA A 190 7.89 -17.05 14.83
C ALA A 190 9.15 -17.07 15.72
N LYS A 191 9.15 -17.89 16.79
CA LYS A 191 10.32 -18.08 17.68
C LYS A 191 11.45 -18.89 17.04
N ALA A 192 11.13 -19.83 16.15
CA ALA A 192 12.11 -20.69 15.48
C ALA A 192 12.96 -19.92 14.44
N ASP A 193 12.38 -18.94 13.74
CA ASP A 193 13.12 -18.11 12.78
C ASP A 193 14.07 -17.12 13.47
N THR A 194 13.74 -16.63 14.68
CA THR A 194 14.65 -15.76 15.47
C THR A 194 15.90 -16.47 16.01
N LEU A 195 15.95 -17.81 15.99
CA LEU A 195 17.09 -18.58 16.49
C LEU A 195 18.11 -18.97 15.40
N TYR A 196 17.89 -18.62 14.13
CA TYR A 196 18.76 -19.02 13.00
C TYR A 196 19.45 -17.89 12.24
N THR A 197 19.50 -16.67 12.78
CA THR A 197 20.38 -15.60 12.27
C THR A 197 21.40 -15.18 13.32
N PHE A 198 22.53 -15.87 13.35
CA PHE A 198 23.83 -15.36 13.80
C PHE A 198 24.72 -15.07 12.59
#